data_AF-A0A1Q7T0G7-F1
#
_entry.id   AF-A0A1Q7T0G7-F1
#
_cell.length_a   1.000
_cell.length_b   1.000
_cell.length_c   1.000
_cell.angle_alpha   90.00
_cell.angle_beta   90.00
_cell.angle_gamma   90.00
#
_symmetry.space_group_name_H-M   'P 1'
#
loop_
_entity.id
_entity.type
_entity.pdbx_description
1 polymer ?
#
loop_
_entity_poly.entity_id
_entity_poly.type
_entity_poly.pdbx_seq_one_letter_code
_entity_poly.pdbx_strand_id
1 'polypeptide(L)' 'MVLLELRFFEEAFSMFKQSEDLFGRSAPTSYNLGLCLLGLSRPSEALVFVVEACQLDPAFEPARLVRRKLEPNM' A
#
# COMPACT_ATOMS: atom_id res chain seq x y z
N MET A 1 -10.65 -2.40 -6.50
CA MET A 1 -9.51 -2.28 -7.46
C MET A 1 -9.74 -1.27 -8.58
N VAL A 2 -10.96 -0.77 -8.81
CA VAL A 2 -11.27 0.18 -9.91
C VAL A 2 -10.39 1.44 -9.95
N LEU A 3 -10.00 2.00 -8.79
CA LEU A 3 -9.18 3.23 -8.76
C LEU A 3 -7.71 3.04 -9.16
N LEU A 4 -7.11 1.89 -8.81
CA LEU A 4 -5.72 1.58 -9.19
C LEU A 4 -5.61 1.27 -10.69
N GLU A 5 -6.67 0.73 -11.29
CA GLU A 5 -6.72 0.35 -12.70
C GLU A 5 -6.77 1.57 -13.65
N LEU A 6 -7.23 2.72 -13.17
CA LEU A 6 -7.38 3.94 -13.98
C LEU A 6 -6.17 4.90 -13.89
N ARG A 7 -5.08 4.50 -13.24
CA ARG A 7 -3.86 5.31 -12.98
C ARG A 7 -4.09 6.63 -12.22
N PHE A 8 -5.25 6.78 -11.56
CA PHE A 8 -5.55 7.87 -10.63
C PHE A 8 -4.95 7.58 -9.25
N PHE A 9 -3.63 7.43 -9.20
CA PHE A 9 -2.95 6.98 -7.99
C PHE A 9 -2.97 8.03 -6.86
N GLU A 10 -2.98 9.33 -7.19
CA GLU A 10 -3.12 10.41 -6.19
C GLU A 10 -4.52 10.42 -5.57
N GLU A 11 -5.56 10.34 -6.40
CA GLU A 11 -6.94 10.31 -5.93
C GLU A 11 -7.22 9.03 -5.14
N ALA A 12 -6.72 7.89 -5.62
CA ALA A 12 -6.79 6.62 -4.89
C ALA A 12 -6.11 6.73 -3.53
N PHE A 13 -4.91 7.31 -3.48
CA PHE A 13 -4.18 7.52 -2.22
C PHE A 13 -4.99 8.37 -1.25
N SER A 14 -5.57 9.48 -1.71
CA SER A 14 -6.42 10.36 -0.91
C SER A 14 -7.66 9.63 -0.37
N MET A 15 -8.33 8.82 -1.20
CA MET A 15 -9.49 8.02 -0.78
C MET A 15 -9.14 6.95 0.25
N PHE A 16 -8.00 6.27 0.09
CA PHE A 16 -7.54 5.29 1.07
C PHE A 16 -7.12 5.96 2.38
N LYS A 17 -6.56 7.17 2.35
CA LYS A 17 -6.30 7.96 3.55
C LYS A 17 -7.57 8.34 4.30
N GLN A 18 -8.60 8.81 3.60
CA GLN A 18 -9.90 9.07 4.22
C GLN A 18 -10.52 7.80 4.81
N SER A 19 -10.38 6.66 4.13
CA SER A 19 -10.84 5.37 4.64
C SER A 19 -10.10 4.96 5.92
N GLU A 20 -8.78 5.19 5.98
CA GLU A 20 -7.96 4.98 7.18
C GLU A 20 -8.45 5.83 8.36
N ASP A 21 -8.79 7.10 8.12
CA ASP A 21 -9.28 8.01 9.15
C ASP A 21 -10.67 7.61 9.68
N LEU A 22 -11.55 7.08 8.82
CA LEU A 22 -12.92 6.72 9.17
C LEU A 22 -13.03 5.32 9.80
N PHE A 23 -12.33 4.34 9.26
CA PHE A 23 -12.48 2.93 9.60
C PHE A 23 -11.28 2.36 10.35
N GLY A 24 -10.23 3.16 10.54
CA GLY A 24 -8.98 2.73 11.13
C GLY A 24 -8.06 2.04 10.13
N ARG A 25 -6.83 1.80 10.59
CA ARG A 25 -5.81 1.11 9.79
C ARG A 25 -6.11 -0.36 9.64
N SER A 26 -5.87 -0.87 8.44
CA SER A 26 -5.97 -2.29 8.12
C SER A 26 -4.87 -2.68 7.14
N ALA A 27 -4.43 -3.95 7.17
CA ALA A 27 -3.42 -4.44 6.25
C ALA A 27 -3.80 -4.23 4.76
N PRO A 28 -5.05 -4.47 4.31
CA PRO A 28 -5.47 -4.14 2.96
C PRO A 28 -5.40 -2.64 2.63
N THR A 29 -5.76 -1.75 3.55
CA THR A 29 -5.70 -0.29 3.34
C THR A 29 -4.25 0.17 3.19
N SER A 30 -3.36 -0.21 4.11
CA SER A 30 -1.94 0.14 4.04
C SER A 30 -1.29 -0.47 2.78
N TYR A 31 -1.62 -1.70 2.40
CA TYR A 31 -1.16 -2.28 1.15
C TYR A 31 -1.59 -1.46 -0.09
N ASN A 32 -2.85 -1.04 -0.15
CA ASN A 32 -3.36 -0.24 -1.27
C ASN A 32 -2.71 1.16 -1.32
N LEU A 33 -2.43 1.79 -0.18
CA LEU A 33 -1.65 3.04 -0.11
C LEU A 33 -0.23 2.83 -0.68
N GLY A 34 0.41 1.71 -0.32
CA GLY A 34 1.69 1.30 -0.88
C GLY A 34 1.62 1.13 -2.41
N LEU A 35 0.60 0.45 -2.93
CA LEU A 35 0.41 0.30 -4.38
C LEU A 35 0.20 1.64 -5.10
N CYS A 36 -0.54 2.57 -4.52
CA CYS A 36 -0.71 3.91 -5.08
C CYS A 36 0.63 4.62 -5.21
N LEU A 37 1.46 4.57 -4.16
CA LEU A 37 2.80 5.18 -4.17
C LEU A 37 3.75 4.51 -5.18
N LEU A 38 3.65 3.20 -5.41
CA LEU A 38 4.37 2.54 -6.49
C LEU A 38 3.91 3.04 -7.87
N GLY A 39 2.61 3.20 -8.07
CA GLY A 39 2.05 3.80 -9.27
C GLY A 39 2.53 5.24 -9.50
N LEU A 40 2.76 5.99 -8.42
CA LEU A 40 3.33 7.34 -8.42
C LEU A 40 4.87 7.37 -8.51
N SER A 41 5.52 6.22 -8.71
CA SER A 41 6.99 6.12 -8.75
C SER A 41 7.70 6.61 -7.47
N ARG A 42 7.06 6.40 -6.30
CA ARG A 42 7.57 6.73 -4.96
C ARG A 42 7.83 5.46 -4.13
N PRO A 43 8.78 4.58 -4.53
CA PRO A 43 8.97 3.27 -3.91
C PRO A 43 9.44 3.32 -2.46
N SER A 44 10.24 4.32 -2.07
CA SER A 44 10.71 4.48 -0.69
C SER A 44 9.56 4.70 0.29
N GLU A 45 8.56 5.49 -0.11
CA GLU A 45 7.36 5.74 0.69
C GLU A 45 6.40 4.56 0.64
N ALA A 46 6.28 3.89 -0.52
CA ALA A 46 5.49 2.68 -0.64
C ALA A 46 5.95 1.59 0.34
N LEU A 47 7.26 1.44 0.53
CA LEU A 47 7.82 0.46 1.45
C LEU A 47 7.33 0.67 2.89
N VAL A 48 7.18 1.92 3.34
CA VAL A 48 6.67 2.22 4.69
C VAL A 48 5.28 1.61 4.89
N PHE A 49 4.37 1.84 3.95
CA PHE A 49 3.00 1.31 4.02
C PHE A 49 2.93 -0.21 3.79
N VAL A 50 3.82 -0.76 2.97
CA VAL A 50 3.91 -2.21 2.75
C VAL A 50 4.44 -2.92 4.01
N VAL A 51 5.40 -2.32 4.72
CA VAL A 51 5.88 -2.82 6.02
C VAL A 51 4.78 -2.74 7.07
N GLU A 52 4.05 -1.63 7.12
CA GLU A 52 2.89 -1.49 8.02
C GLU A 52 1.82 -2.55 7.75
N ALA A 53 1.50 -2.82 6.48
CA ALA A 53 0.56 -3.89 6.12
C ALA A 53 1.03 -5.27 6.62
N CYS A 54 2.33 -5.57 6.52
CA CYS A 54 2.92 -6.80 7.07
C CYS A 54 2.91 -6.84 8.62
N GLN A 55 2.97 -5.69 9.29
CA GLN A 55 2.89 -5.62 10.76
C GLN A 55 1.45 -5.79 11.26
N LEU A 56 0.48 -5.21 10.55
CA LEU A 56 -0.94 -5.32 10.87
C LEU A 56 -1.47 -6.75 10.65
N ASP A 57 -1.05 -7.38 9.55
CA ASP A 57 -1.34 -8.79 9.29
C ASP A 57 -0.09 -9.48 8.70
N PRO A 58 0.68 -10.19 9.55
CA PRO A 58 1.86 -10.94 9.11
C PRO A 58 1.56 -12.04 8.08
N ALA A 59 0.30 -12.51 7.98
CA ALA A 59 -0.13 -13.51 7.02
C ALA A 59 -0.66 -12.91 5.70
N PHE A 60 -0.70 -11.57 5.58
CA PHE A 60 -1.18 -10.88 4.40
C PHE A 60 -0.20 -11.00 3.23
N GLU A 61 -0.36 -12.09 2.46
CA GLU A 61 0.52 -12.47 1.36
C GLU A 61 0.76 -11.36 0.32
N PRO A 62 -0.25 -10.54 -0.09
CA PRO A 62 -0.01 -9.48 -1.07
C PRO A 62 1.05 -8.48 -0.62
N ALA A 63 1.04 -8.07 0.65
CA ALA A 63 2.05 -7.15 1.18
C ALA A 63 3.43 -7.81 1.26
N ARG A 64 3.51 -9.09 1.66
CA ARG A 64 4.81 -9.81 1.69
C ARG A 64 5.45 -9.90 0.31
N LEU A 65 4.65 -10.22 -0.72
CA LEU A 65 5.14 -10.30 -2.10
C LEU A 65 5.64 -8.95 -2.61
N VAL A 66 4.92 -7.87 -2.32
CA VAL A 66 5.37 -6.52 -2.69
C VAL A 66 6.61 -6.13 -1.91
N ARG A 67 6.68 -6.42 -0.60
CA ARG A 67 7.86 -6.11 0.23
C ARG A 67 9.11 -6.77 -0.33
N ARG A 68 9.05 -8.05 -0.69
CA ARG A 68 10.18 -8.79 -1.29
C ARG A 68 10.66 -8.17 -2.61
N LYS A 69 9.75 -7.56 -3.39
CA LYS A 69 10.11 -6.84 -4.62
C LYS A 69 10.78 -5.49 -4.34
N LEU A 70 10.36 -4.81 -3.27
CA LEU A 70 10.91 -3.51 -2.86
C LEU A 70 12.22 -3.64 -2.07
N GLU A 71 12.46 -4.78 -1.44
CA GLU A 71 13.70 -5.17 -0.79
C GLU A 71 14.37 -6.31 -1.58
N PRO A 72 14.86 -6.07 -2.82
CA PRO A 72 15.40 -7.15 -3.64
C PRO A 72 16.70 -7.75 -3.06
N ASN A 73 17.37 -7.08 -2.11
CA ASN A 73 18.64 -7.50 -1.54
C ASN A 73 18.68 -7.23 -0.03
N MET A 74 18.58 -8.29 0.77
CA MET A 74 19.27 -8.39 2.06
C MET A 74 20.10 -9.67 2.03
#